data_AF-A0A4R8EQ53-F1
#
_entry.id   AF-A0A4R8EQ53-F1
#
_cell.length_a   1.000
_cell.length_b   1.000
_cell.length_c   1.000
_cell.angle_alpha   90.00
_cell.angle_beta   90.00
_cell.angle_gamma   90.00
#
_symmetry.space_group_name_H-M   'P 1'
#
loop_
_entity.id
_entity.type
_entity.pdbx_description
1 polymer ?
#
loop_
_entity_poly.entity_id
_entity_poly.type
_entity_poly.pdbx_seq_one_letter_code
_entity_poly.pdbx_strand_id
1 'polypeptide(L)'
;MKSFIKYYNEIKPSYQNKLDLTKKFQEIPDLFSESVSKLLENIYGEDKVDRKLIESYIGFVPDKEPYFKLKKELINFLGEDWTDSDLPSILEKMAKAAYARYKHIIEDHDRTETFRME
;
A
#
# COMPACT_ATOMS: atom_id res chain seq x y z
N MET A 1 16.29 -11.83 11.67
CA MET A 1 15.74 -10.57 11.12
C MET A 1 16.37 -10.18 9.79
N LYS A 2 15.69 -10.52 8.70
CA LYS A 2 16.00 -10.00 7.37
C LYS A 2 15.56 -8.54 7.25
N SER A 3 16.21 -7.79 6.37
CA SER A 3 15.82 -6.41 6.07
C SER A 3 15.56 -6.21 4.59
N PHE A 4 14.40 -5.63 4.29
CA PHE A 4 13.91 -5.31 2.96
C PHE A 4 13.82 -3.80 2.72
N ILE A 5 14.28 -2.98 3.67
CA ILE A 5 14.19 -1.53 3.60
C ILE A 5 14.84 -0.93 2.35
N LYS A 6 15.89 -1.56 1.82
CA LYS A 6 16.54 -1.12 0.57
C LYS A 6 15.56 -1.11 -0.61
N TYR A 7 14.74 -2.16 -0.74
CA TYR A 7 13.75 -2.30 -1.82
C TYR A 7 12.60 -1.29 -1.66
N TYR A 8 12.20 -1.05 -0.41
CA TYR A 8 11.22 0.00 -0.12
C TYR A 8 11.75 1.38 -0.53
N ASN A 9 13.00 1.70 -0.19
CA ASN A 9 13.61 2.99 -0.53
C ASN A 9 13.73 3.21 -2.04
N GLU A 10 13.89 2.15 -2.84
CA GLU A 10 13.90 2.22 -4.31
C GLU A 10 12.53 2.61 -4.88
N ILE A 11 11.44 2.04 -4.36
CA ILE A 11 10.09 2.30 -4.88
C ILE A 11 9.41 3.51 -4.24
N LYS A 12 9.84 3.90 -3.03
CA LYS A 12 9.19 4.93 -2.20
C LYS A 12 8.98 6.26 -2.93
N PRO A 13 9.97 6.84 -3.66
CA PRO A 13 9.77 8.11 -4.36
C PRO A 13 8.66 8.05 -5.41
N SER A 14 8.64 6.96 -6.20
CA SER A 14 7.60 6.74 -7.20
C SER A 14 6.23 6.55 -6.56
N TYR A 15 6.17 5.75 -5.48
CA TYR A 15 4.94 5.54 -4.73
C TYR A 15 4.37 6.84 -4.14
N GLN A 16 5.21 7.66 -3.50
CA GLN A 16 4.79 8.94 -2.95
C GLN A 16 4.29 9.89 -4.05
N ASN A 17 5.01 9.99 -5.17
CA ASN A 17 4.59 10.82 -6.29
C ASN A 17 3.23 10.37 -6.87
N LYS A 18 3.00 9.06 -7.02
CA LYS A 18 1.69 8.54 -7.45
C LYS A 18 0.59 8.89 -6.45
N LEU A 19 0.85 8.79 -5.14
CA LEU A 19 -0.12 9.19 -4.10
C LEU A 19 -0.46 10.68 -4.20
N ASP A 20 0.55 11.54 -4.30
CA ASP A 20 0.38 13.00 -4.37
C ASP A 20 -0.45 13.42 -5.59
N LEU A 21 -0.29 12.72 -6.72
CA LEU A 21 -1.04 12.94 -7.95
C LEU A 21 -2.45 12.35 -7.94
N THR A 22 -2.74 11.37 -7.07
CA THR A 22 -4.04 10.71 -6.99
C THR A 22 -5.10 11.68 -6.50
N LYS A 23 -6.21 11.84 -7.23
CA LYS A 23 -7.28 12.80 -6.87
C LYS A 23 -8.55 12.14 -6.35
N LYS A 24 -8.72 10.84 -6.59
CA LYS A 24 -9.91 10.10 -6.19
C LYS A 24 -9.54 9.09 -5.11
N PHE A 25 -10.26 9.11 -3.99
CA PHE A 25 -10.01 8.17 -2.89
C PHE A 25 -10.20 6.70 -3.33
N GLN A 26 -11.03 6.46 -4.35
CA GLN A 26 -11.29 5.14 -4.94
C GLN A 26 -10.07 4.54 -5.66
N GLU A 27 -9.09 5.36 -6.07
CA GLU A 27 -7.86 4.91 -6.74
C GLU A 27 -6.77 4.47 -5.74
N ILE A 28 -6.90 4.83 -4.46
CA ILE A 28 -5.92 4.55 -3.42
C ILE A 28 -5.73 3.04 -3.16
N PRO A 29 -6.79 2.20 -3.09
CA PRO A 29 -6.62 0.76 -2.91
C PRO A 29 -5.78 0.11 -4.00
N ASP A 30 -6.07 0.41 -5.26
CA ASP A 30 -5.36 -0.17 -6.41
C ASP A 30 -3.90 0.27 -6.44
N LEU A 31 -3.64 1.56 -6.19
CA LEU A 31 -2.29 2.11 -6.09
C LEU A 31 -1.49 1.46 -4.95
N PHE A 32 -2.12 1.22 -3.81
CA PHE A 32 -1.50 0.53 -2.68
C PHE A 32 -1.16 -0.92 -3.03
N SER A 33 -2.11 -1.70 -3.56
CA SER A 33 -1.86 -3.09 -3.94
C SER A 33 -0.82 -3.23 -5.04
N GLU A 34 -0.85 -2.34 -6.05
CA GLU A 34 0.14 -2.31 -7.15
C GLU A 34 1.55 -2.04 -6.61
N SER A 35 1.67 -1.12 -5.66
CA SER A 35 2.98 -0.73 -5.10
C SER A 35 3.54 -1.80 -4.17
N VAL A 36 2.69 -2.47 -3.39
CA VAL A 36 3.10 -3.63 -2.58
C VAL A 36 3.46 -4.81 -3.49
N SER A 37 2.72 -5.09 -4.56
CA SER A 37 3.08 -6.16 -5.51
C SER A 37 4.44 -5.90 -6.14
N LYS A 38 4.72 -4.64 -6.50
CA LYS A 38 6.03 -4.23 -7.03
C LYS A 38 7.16 -4.36 -6.00
N LEU A 39 6.90 -4.02 -4.72
CA LEU A 39 7.86 -4.25 -3.64
C LEU A 39 8.24 -5.73 -3.55
N LEU A 40 7.24 -6.61 -3.52
CA LEU A 40 7.45 -8.05 -3.38
C LEU A 40 8.16 -8.63 -4.61
N GLU A 41 7.84 -8.16 -5.82
CA GLU A 41 8.56 -8.52 -7.04
C GLU A 41 10.04 -8.11 -6.96
N ASN A 42 10.35 -6.89 -6.48
CA ASN A 42 11.74 -6.46 -6.30
C ASN A 42 12.49 -7.30 -5.24
N ILE A 43 11.79 -7.80 -4.22
CA ILE A 43 12.37 -8.63 -3.15
C ILE A 43 12.64 -10.07 -3.64
N TYR A 44 11.65 -10.70 -4.29
CA TYR A 44 11.66 -12.14 -4.59
C TYR A 44 11.98 -12.48 -6.04
N GLY A 45 11.90 -11.51 -6.95
CA GLY A 45 12.09 -11.67 -8.38
C GLY A 45 10.79 -11.92 -9.15
N GLU A 46 10.79 -11.52 -10.42
CA GLU A 46 9.65 -11.65 -11.35
C GLU A 46 9.23 -13.12 -11.58
N ASP A 47 10.18 -14.07 -11.50
CA ASP A 47 9.89 -15.50 -11.65
C ASP A 47 9.05 -16.09 -10.51
N LYS A 48 9.02 -15.42 -9.35
CA LYS A 48 8.33 -15.90 -8.14
C LYS A 48 7.06 -15.12 -7.83
N VAL A 49 6.88 -13.96 -8.45
CA VAL A 49 5.83 -13.00 -8.09
C VAL A 49 4.97 -12.73 -9.31
N ASP A 50 3.77 -13.32 -9.33
CA ASP A 50 2.70 -12.84 -10.20
C ASP A 50 2.06 -11.61 -9.56
N ARG A 51 2.41 -10.42 -10.07
CA ARG A 51 1.92 -9.14 -9.52
C ARG A 51 0.40 -9.05 -9.50
N LYS A 52 -0.28 -9.50 -10.55
CA LYS A 52 -1.75 -9.42 -10.63
C LYS A 52 -2.41 -10.33 -9.61
N LEU A 53 -1.87 -11.52 -9.42
CA LEU A 53 -2.35 -12.44 -8.41
C LEU A 53 -2.14 -11.88 -7.00
N ILE A 54 -0.96 -11.34 -6.73
CA ILE A 54 -0.59 -10.76 -5.44
C ILE A 54 -1.44 -9.52 -5.12
N GLU A 55 -1.70 -8.65 -6.09
CA GLU A 55 -2.61 -7.51 -5.93
C GLU A 55 -3.98 -7.96 -5.42
N SER A 56 -4.52 -9.05 -5.94
CA SER A 56 -5.80 -9.61 -5.51
C SER A 56 -5.81 -10.12 -4.06
N TYR A 57 -4.63 -10.29 -3.44
CA TYR A 57 -4.45 -10.76 -2.08
C TYR A 57 -4.22 -9.63 -1.07
N ILE A 58 -4.15 -8.38 -1.55
CA ILE A 58 -3.88 -7.20 -0.74
C ILE A 58 -5.14 -6.33 -0.75
N GLY A 59 -5.58 -5.90 0.42
CA GLY A 59 -6.67 -4.93 0.54
C GLY A 59 -6.25 -3.74 1.36
N PHE A 60 -6.53 -2.53 0.88
CA PHE A 60 -6.47 -1.31 1.68
C PHE A 60 -7.77 -1.16 2.50
N VAL A 61 -7.65 -0.84 3.78
CA VAL A 61 -8.79 -0.77 4.73
C VAL A 61 -8.66 0.50 5.58
N PRO A 62 -9.16 1.66 5.15
CA PRO A 62 -8.92 2.93 5.84
C PRO A 62 -9.53 3.02 7.25
N ASP A 63 -10.48 2.14 7.57
CA ASP A 63 -11.26 2.22 8.81
C ASP A 63 -10.47 1.77 10.06
N LYS A 64 -9.35 1.04 9.89
CA LYS A 64 -8.63 0.45 11.03
C LYS A 64 -7.14 0.25 10.73
N GLU A 65 -6.28 0.63 11.68
CA GLU A 65 -4.87 0.26 11.65
C GLU A 65 -4.69 -1.27 11.60
N PRO A 66 -3.77 -1.78 10.75
CA PRO A 66 -2.69 -1.05 10.06
C PRO A 66 -3.04 -0.45 8.69
N TYR A 67 -4.32 -0.28 8.39
CA TYR A 67 -4.89 0.21 7.12
C TYR A 67 -4.78 -0.74 5.94
N PHE A 68 -4.47 -2.01 6.20
CA PHE A 68 -4.49 -3.05 5.18
C PHE A 68 -4.87 -4.40 5.76
N LYS A 69 -5.23 -5.31 4.85
CA LYS A 69 -5.40 -6.74 5.10
C LYS A 69 -4.67 -7.53 4.04
N LEU A 70 -4.08 -8.64 4.43
CA LEU A 70 -3.50 -9.62 3.52
C LEU A 70 -4.32 -10.90 3.58
N LYS A 71 -4.59 -11.51 2.43
CA LYS A 71 -5.20 -12.85 2.39
C LYS A 71 -4.19 -13.90 2.87
N LYS A 72 -4.70 -15.05 3.32
CA LYS A 72 -3.89 -16.13 3.90
C LYS A 72 -2.86 -16.68 2.91
N GLU A 73 -3.22 -16.70 1.62
CA GLU A 73 -2.36 -17.11 0.51
C GLU A 73 -1.09 -16.27 0.45
N LEU A 74 -1.21 -14.95 0.59
CA LEU A 74 -0.06 -14.05 0.63
C LEU A 74 0.76 -14.24 1.91
N ILE A 75 0.11 -14.36 3.07
CA ILE A 75 0.84 -14.61 4.34
C ILE A 75 1.65 -15.92 4.26
N ASN A 76 1.06 -16.98 3.69
CA ASN A 76 1.74 -18.25 3.48
C ASN A 76 2.91 -18.13 2.50
N PHE A 77 2.75 -17.35 1.43
CA PHE A 77 3.83 -17.06 0.47
C PHE A 77 5.01 -16.32 1.13
N LEU A 78 4.72 -15.33 1.98
CA LEU A 78 5.75 -14.58 2.70
C LEU A 78 6.46 -15.43 3.76
N GLY A 79 5.77 -16.40 4.37
CA GLY A 79 6.36 -17.35 5.33
C GLY A 79 7.08 -16.63 6.48
N GLU A 80 8.32 -17.04 6.76
CA GLU A 80 9.15 -16.46 7.82
C GLU A 80 9.45 -14.98 7.61
N ASP A 81 9.42 -14.47 6.37
CA ASP A 81 9.65 -13.05 6.12
C ASP A 81 8.51 -12.19 6.69
N TRP A 82 7.32 -12.75 6.89
CA TRP A 82 6.23 -12.05 7.59
C TRP A 82 6.46 -11.95 9.10
N THR A 83 7.23 -12.85 9.71
CA THR A 83 7.39 -12.93 11.18
C THR A 83 8.79 -12.58 11.68
N ASP A 84 9.84 -12.72 10.86
CA ASP A 84 11.24 -12.45 11.19
C ASP A 84 11.91 -11.47 10.19
N SER A 85 11.20 -10.39 9.87
CA SER A 85 11.78 -9.30 9.08
C SER A 85 11.13 -7.95 9.35
N ASP A 86 11.67 -6.90 8.71
CA ASP A 86 11.06 -5.57 8.69
C ASP A 86 9.89 -5.43 7.69
N LEU A 87 9.55 -6.48 6.93
CA LEU A 87 8.49 -6.44 5.90
C LEU A 87 7.12 -6.00 6.44
N PRO A 88 6.60 -6.51 7.57
CA PRO A 88 5.33 -6.02 8.11
C PRO A 88 5.36 -4.52 8.38
N SER A 89 6.45 -4.05 8.99
CA SER A 89 6.64 -2.62 9.31
C SER A 89 6.75 -1.74 8.05
N ILE A 90 7.29 -2.28 6.96
CA ILE A 90 7.36 -1.60 5.66
C ILE A 90 5.96 -1.48 5.06
N LEU A 91 5.18 -2.56 5.07
CA LEU A 91 3.80 -2.55 4.57
C LEU A 91 2.92 -1.61 5.40
N GLU A 92 3.10 -1.54 6.71
CA GLU A 92 2.46 -0.55 7.59
C GLU A 92 2.81 0.88 7.20
N LYS A 93 4.08 1.18 6.90
CA LYS A 93 4.51 2.51 6.43
C LYS A 93 3.87 2.88 5.10
N MET A 94 3.78 1.93 4.18
CA MET A 94 3.10 2.13 2.90
C MET A 94 1.62 2.42 3.11
N ALA A 95 0.94 1.61 3.93
CA ALA A 95 -0.49 1.77 4.21
C ALA A 95 -0.79 3.10 4.92
N LYS A 96 0.08 3.55 5.83
CA LYS A 96 -0.02 4.87 6.47
C LYS A 96 0.11 6.02 5.47
N ALA A 97 1.00 5.91 4.48
CA ALA A 97 1.11 6.90 3.41
C ALA A 97 -0.14 6.93 2.51
N ALA A 98 -0.66 5.76 2.13
CA ALA A 98 -1.94 5.65 1.43
C ALA A 98 -3.09 6.27 2.23
N TYR A 99 -3.17 5.97 3.53
CA TYR A 99 -4.19 6.52 4.42
C TYR A 99 -4.10 8.04 4.56
N ALA A 100 -2.89 8.60 4.68
CA ALA A 100 -2.72 10.05 4.73
C ALA A 100 -3.28 10.73 3.48
N ARG A 101 -3.05 10.14 2.29
CA ARG A 101 -3.61 10.66 1.04
C ARG A 101 -5.12 10.46 0.96
N TYR A 102 -5.61 9.27 1.31
CA TYR A 102 -7.04 8.97 1.37
C TYR A 102 -7.77 10.01 2.22
N LYS A 103 -7.28 10.26 3.44
CA LYS A 103 -7.84 11.22 4.38
C LYS A 103 -7.85 12.64 3.81
N HIS A 104 -6.74 13.08 3.20
CA HIS A 104 -6.66 14.40 2.56
C HIS A 104 -7.70 14.59 1.45
N ILE A 105 -7.94 13.56 0.63
CA ILE A 105 -8.93 13.65 -0.46
C ILE A 105 -10.36 13.76 0.10
N ILE A 106 -10.68 12.97 1.13
CA ILE A 106 -12.00 13.00 1.78
C ILE A 106 -12.24 14.37 2.43
N GLU A 107 -11.29 14.87 3.23
CA GLU A 107 -11.41 16.16 3.92
C GLU A 107 -11.52 17.34 2.94
N ASP A 108 -10.80 17.30 1.82
CA ASP A 108 -10.93 18.31 0.77
C ASP A 108 -12.30 18.24 0.08
N HIS A 109 -12.82 17.04 -0.20
CA HIS A 109 -14.13 16.87 -0.79
C HIS A 109 -15.22 17.48 0.09
N ASP A 110 -15.22 17.13 1.38
CA ASP A 110 -16.17 17.65 2.38
C ASP A 110 -16.16 19.19 2.44
N ARG A 111 -14.97 19.80 2.41
CA ARG A 111 -14.83 21.26 2.34
C ARG A 111 -15.47 21.82 1.07
N THR A 112 -15.16 21.25 -0.09
CA THR A 112 -15.70 21.76 -1.36
C THR A 112 -17.21 21.59 -1.53
N GLU A 113 -17.81 20.58 -0.91
CA GLU A 113 -19.27 20.43 -0.87
C GLU A 113 -19.91 21.43 0.09
N THR A 114 -19.30 21.68 1.25
CA THR A 114 -19.78 22.66 2.23
C THR A 114 -19.85 24.07 1.63
N PHE A 115 -18.84 24.49 0.85
CA PHE A 115 -18.83 25.82 0.21
C PHE A 115 -19.78 25.98 -0.98
N ARG A 116 -20.41 24.90 -1.48
CA ARG A 116 -21.36 24.96 -2.61
C ARG A 116 -22.82 25.06 -2.17
N MET A 117 -23.09 24.98 -0.87
CA MET A 117 -24.44 25.04 -0.29
C MET A 117 -24.74 26.37 0.42
N GLU A 118 -23.83 27.35 0.36
CA GLU A 118 -24.03 28.74 0.79
C GLU A 118 -24.24 29.68 -0.42
#